data_AF-A0A8T5VVY0-F1
#
_entry.id   AF-A0A8T5VVY0-F1
#
_cell.length_a   1.000
_cell.length_b   1.000
_cell.length_c   1.000
_cell.angle_alpha   90.00
_cell.angle_beta   90.00
_cell.angle_gamma   90.00
#
_symmetry.space_group_name_H-M   'P 1'
#
loop_
_entity.id
_entity.type
_entity.pdbx_description
1 polymer ?
#
loop_
_entity_poly.entity_id
_entity_poly.type
_entity_poly.pdbx_seq_one_letter_code
_entity_poly.pdbx_strand_id
1 'polypeptide(L)' 'MAVAREQEMKALVQEMRAKVVEAEAEIPRAMAYAFKEGRLGVMDYYNIKNVQADTKMRDSLAGRPEKKEKK' A
#
# COMPACT_ATOMS: atom_id res chain seq x y z
N MET A 1 6.83 -32.46 -16.81
CA MET A 1 6.45 -31.20 -17.49
C MET A 1 5.56 -30.29 -16.63
N ALA A 2 4.57 -30.80 -15.87
CA ALA A 2 3.72 -29.95 -15.03
C ALA A 2 4.47 -29.16 -13.93
N VAL A 3 5.45 -29.78 -13.28
CA VAL A 3 6.25 -29.13 -12.20
C VAL A 3 7.08 -27.95 -12.72
N ALA A 4 7.63 -28.03 -13.94
CA ALA A 4 8.40 -26.93 -14.53
C ALA A 4 7.52 -25.70 -14.79
N ARG A 5 6.32 -25.93 -15.35
CA ARG A 5 5.34 -24.87 -15.62
C ARG A 5 4.81 -24.21 -14.34
N GLU A 6 4.64 -24.99 -13.27
CA GLU A 6 4.25 -24.44 -11.96
C GLU A 6 5.35 -23.53 -11.36
N GLN A 7 6.63 -23.90 -11.51
CA GLN A 7 7.74 -23.08 -11.05
C GLN A 7 7.90 -21.79 -11.84
N GLU A 8 7.74 -21.85 -13.17
CA GLU A 8 7.70 -20.66 -14.03
C GLU A 8 6.55 -19.72 -13.63
N MET A 9 5.36 -20.26 -13.40
CA MET A 9 4.22 -19.46 -12.93
C MET A 9 4.48 -18.81 -11.56
N LYS A 10 5.12 -19.51 -10.63
CA LYS A 10 5.53 -18.93 -9.34
C LYS A 10 6.54 -17.80 -9.53
N ALA A 11 7.55 -18.00 -10.36
CA ALA A 11 8.55 -16.97 -10.67
C ALA A 11 7.90 -15.72 -11.29
N LEU A 12 6.98 -15.90 -12.24
CA LEU A 12 6.21 -14.81 -12.85
C LEU A 12 5.36 -14.05 -11.83
N VAL A 13 4.71 -14.74 -10.90
CA VAL A 13 3.94 -14.10 -9.83
C VAL A 13 4.85 -13.26 -8.92
N GLN A 14 6.04 -13.75 -8.60
CA GLN A 14 7.00 -12.98 -7.80
C GLN A 14 7.53 -11.76 -8.54
N GLU A 15 7.87 -11.90 -9.82
CA GLU A 15 8.29 -10.78 -10.66
C GLU A 15 7.20 -9.71 -10.76
N MET A 16 5.95 -10.13 -10.99
CA MET A 16 4.82 -9.20 -11.06
C MET A 16 4.55 -8.51 -9.72
N ARG A 17 4.69 -9.24 -8.60
CA ARG A 17 4.61 -8.63 -7.26
C ARG A 17 5.72 -7.61 -7.04
N ALA A 18 6.94 -7.90 -7.45
CA ALA A 18 8.05 -6.96 -7.35
C ALA A 18 7.78 -5.66 -8.12
N LYS A 19 7.22 -5.77 -9.34
CA LYS A 19 6.80 -4.60 -10.14
C LYS A 19 5.71 -3.78 -9.46
N VAL A 20 4.74 -4.43 -8.81
CA VAL A 20 3.70 -3.72 -8.04
C VAL A 20 4.31 -2.97 -6.87
N VAL A 21 5.20 -3.61 -6.10
CA VAL A 21 5.88 -2.98 -4.96
C VAL A 21 6.74 -1.80 -5.42
N GLU A 22 7.42 -1.93 -6.55
CA GLU A 22 8.21 -0.84 -7.14
C GLU A 22 7.33 0.36 -7.50
N ALA A 23 6.19 0.13 -8.15
CA ALA A 23 5.22 1.16 -8.48
C ALA A 23 4.59 1.79 -7.23
N GLU A 24 4.26 1.00 -6.21
CA GLU A 24 3.75 1.50 -4.93
C GLU A 24 4.78 2.41 -4.24
N ALA A 25 6.08 2.11 -4.38
CA ALA A 25 7.15 2.92 -3.81
C ALA A 25 7.32 4.30 -4.48
N GLU A 26 6.71 4.54 -5.64
CA GLU A 26 6.67 5.88 -6.27
C GLU A 26 5.74 6.83 -5.53
N ILE A 27 4.67 6.32 -4.91
CA ILE A 27 3.65 7.14 -4.23
C ILE A 27 4.26 7.87 -3.01
N PRO A 28 4.95 7.20 -2.06
CA PRO A 28 5.62 7.89 -0.95
C PRO A 28 6.68 8.88 -1.42
N ARG A 29 7.40 8.56 -2.51
CA ARG A 29 8.41 9.45 -3.09
C ARG A 29 7.77 10.72 -3.64
N ALA A 30 6.68 10.61 -4.38
CA ALA A 30 5.92 11.74 -4.90
C ALA A 30 5.32 12.60 -3.77
N MET A 31 4.79 11.96 -2.71
CA MET A 31 4.30 12.68 -1.54
C MET A 31 5.42 13.46 -0.84
N ALA A 32 6.58 12.85 -0.62
CA ALA A 32 7.74 13.52 -0.03
C ALA A 32 8.21 14.71 -0.88
N TYR A 33 8.18 14.57 -2.21
CA TYR A 33 8.48 15.66 -3.13
C TYR A 33 7.46 16.80 -3.02
N ALA A 34 6.15 16.48 -2.97
CA ALA A 34 5.09 17.47 -2.80
C ALA A 34 5.20 18.25 -1.48
N PHE A 35 5.63 17.60 -0.38
CA PHE A 35 5.95 18.28 0.87
C PHE A 35 7.14 19.24 0.72
N LYS A 36 8.19 18.82 0.02
CA LYS A 36 9.39 19.62 -0.18
C LYS A 36 9.13 20.84 -1.08
N GLU A 37 8.31 20.69 -2.12
CA GLU A 37 7.89 21.78 -3.00
C GLU A 37 6.84 22.71 -2.36
N GLY A 38 6.33 22.39 -1.15
CA GLY A 38 5.28 23.17 -0.50
C GLY A 38 3.89 23.02 -1.13
N ARG A 39 3.69 22.00 -1.98
CA ARG A 39 2.41 21.69 -2.64
C ARG A 39 1.48 20.87 -1.74
N LEU A 40 2.01 20.32 -0.64
CA LEU A 40 1.25 19.62 0.38
C LEU A 40 1.67 20.11 1.77
N GLY A 41 0.71 20.66 2.51
CA GLY A 41 0.96 21.24 3.82
C GLY A 41 0.88 20.22 4.96
N VAL A 42 1.33 20.65 6.15
CA VAL A 42 1.24 19.84 7.38
C VAL A 42 -0.23 19.55 7.73
N MET A 43 -1.14 20.51 7.53
CA MET A 43 -2.56 20.28 7.78
C MET A 43 -3.19 19.31 6.77
N ASP A 44 -2.79 19.34 5.50
CA ASP A 44 -3.27 18.36 4.52
C ASP A 44 -2.87 16.93 4.90
N TYR A 45 -1.66 16.76 5.43
CA TYR A 45 -1.20 15.48 5.96
C TYR A 45 -2.03 14.99 7.14
N TYR A 46 -2.34 15.87 8.08
CA TYR A 46 -3.20 15.53 9.22
C TYR A 46 -4.62 15.21 8.77
N ASN A 47 -5.16 15.91 7.77
CA ASN A 47 -6.46 15.61 7.18
C ASN A 47 -6.47 14.19 6.56
N ILE A 48 -5.43 13.85 5.80
CA ILE A 48 -5.27 12.49 5.24
C ILE A 48 -5.23 11.44 6.37
N LYS A 49 -4.46 11.69 7.44
CA LYS A 49 -4.41 10.78 8.60
C LYS A 49 -5.77 10.62 9.29
N ASN A 50 -6.53 11.70 9.45
CA ASN A 50 -7.85 11.67 10.07
C ASN A 50 -8.83 10.85 9.24
N VAL A 51 -8.86 11.05 7.92
CA VAL A 51 -9.70 10.26 7.01
C VAL A 51 -9.33 8.78 7.05
N GLN A 52 -8.03 8.45 7.11
CA GLN A 52 -7.57 7.07 7.26
C GLN A 52 -8.00 6.46 8.61
N ALA A 53 -7.91 7.23 9.70
CA ALA A 53 -8.37 6.79 11.01
C ALA A 53 -9.89 6.54 11.01
N ASP A 54 -10.69 7.43 10.43
CA ASP A 54 -12.14 7.27 10.30
C ASP A 54 -12.49 6.04 9.47
N THR A 55 -11.75 5.79 8.38
CA THR A 55 -11.94 4.60 7.55
C THR A 55 -11.66 3.33 8.35
N LYS A 56 -10.56 3.30 9.14
CA LYS A 56 -10.24 2.16 10.02
C LYS A 56 -11.28 1.96 11.12
N MET A 57 -11.78 3.04 11.72
CA MET A 57 -12.86 2.97 12.71
C MET A 57 -14.14 2.42 12.08
N ARG A 58 -14.49 2.86 10.87
CA ARG A 58 -15.65 2.35 10.12
C ARG A 58 -15.51 0.87 9.76
N ASP A 59 -14.34 0.44 9.31
CA ASP A 59 -14.06 -0.96 9.00
C ASP A 59 -14.18 -1.85 10.25
N SER A 60 -13.68 -1.36 11.39
CA SER A 60 -13.78 -2.04 12.69
C SER A 60 -15.23 -2.16 13.18
N LEU A 61 -16.03 -1.11 13.02
CA LEU A 61 -17.46 -1.10 13.37
C LEU A 61 -18.28 -1.99 12.43
N ALA A 62 -17.90 -2.10 11.16
CA ALA A 62 -18.52 -2.99 10.19
C ALA A 62 -18.20 -4.48 10.41
N GLY A 63 -17.47 -4.82 11.48
CA GLY A 63 -17.15 -6.20 11.82
C GLY A 63 -16.17 -6.86 10.85
N ARG A 64 -15.47 -6.09 9.99
CA ARG A 64 -14.31 -6.62 9.26
C ARG A 64 -13.16 -6.68 10.26
N PRO A 65 -12.73 -7.88 10.71
CA PRO A 65 -11.57 -7.95 11.59
C PRO A 65 -10.40 -7.33 10.83
N GLU A 66 -9.72 -6.35 11.44
CA GLU A 66 -8.41 -5.95 10.98
C GLU A 66 -7.60 -7.23 10.85
N LYS A 67 -7.19 -7.59 9.62
CA LYS A 67 -6.13 -8.57 9.43
C LYS A 67 -4.89 -7.96 10.06
N LYS A 68 -4.71 -8.18 11.36
CA LYS A 68 -3.44 -8.01 12.03
C LYS A 68 -2.52 -8.98 11.36
N GLU A 69 -1.74 -8.49 10.39
CA GLU A 69 -0.53 -9.18 9.94
C GLU A 69 0.31 -9.39 11.20
N LYS A 70 0.26 -10.61 11.73
CA LYS A 70 1.18 -11.06 12.75
C LYS A 70 2.56 -11.03 12.11
N LYS A 71 3.36 -10.04 12.52
CA LYS A 71 4.81 -10.07 12.35
C LYS A 71 5.39 -11.36 12.90
#